data_AF-A0A7C3CMN2-F1
#
_entry.id   AF-A0A7C3CMN2-F1
#
_cell.length_a   1.000
_cell.length_b   1.000
_cell.length_c   1.000
_cell.angle_alpha   90.00
_cell.angle_beta   90.00
_cell.angle_gamma   90.00
#
_symmetry.space_group_name_H-M   'P 1'
#
loop_
_entity.id
_entity.type
_entity.pdbx_description
1 polymer ?
#
loop_
_entity_poly.entity_id
_entity_poly.type
_entity_poly.pdbx_seq_one_letter_code
_entity_poly.pdbx_strand_id
1 'polypeptide(L)'
;KGKFTQIRSNDDEKLPIAERLFSGGIGSIRGYNPYSLSPYFIDSTGQRNLIGGTQRFSTSVEASIPLSEAAKMRLAFFYDYGNISTDRQDSQGSAIINNISRSSVGVVLEWQSSFGPINLVFAQPLDDKPGDNTAAFEFSMGTRF
;
A
#
# COMPACT_ATOMS: atom_id res chain seq x y z
N LYS A 1 -0.03 14.28 -0.38
CA LYS A 1 1.28 13.76 -0.85
C LYS A 1 1.03 12.69 -1.91
N GLY A 2 1.81 12.65 -3.00
CA GLY A 2 1.68 11.65 -4.06
C GLY A 2 3.02 11.01 -4.39
N LYS A 3 3.01 9.71 -4.74
CA LYS A 3 4.19 8.94 -5.16
C LYS A 3 3.84 8.15 -6.42
N PHE A 4 4.68 8.26 -7.43
CA PHE A 4 4.65 7.43 -8.63
C PHE A 4 5.98 6.68 -8.75
N THR A 5 5.93 5.44 -9.19
CA THR A 5 7.12 4.61 -9.41
C THR A 5 6.89 3.73 -10.62
N GLN A 6 7.86 3.70 -11.53
CA GLN A 6 7.88 2.81 -12.67
C GLN A 6 9.23 2.10 -12.73
N ILE A 7 9.20 0.80 -12.98
CA ILE A 7 10.36 -0.06 -13.24
C ILE A 7 10.29 -0.49 -14.71
N ARG A 8 11.43 -0.51 -15.39
CA ARG A 8 11.57 -1.00 -16.76
C ARG A 8 12.76 -1.97 -16.80
N SER A 9 12.61 -3.07 -17.53
CA SER A 9 13.74 -3.91 -17.92
C SER A 9 14.30 -3.42 -19.26
N ASN A 10 15.62 -3.41 -19.42
CA ASN A 10 16.27 -2.90 -20.64
C ASN A 10 16.52 -4.00 -21.69
N ASP A 11 16.52 -5.26 -21.28
CA ASP A 11 16.63 -6.43 -22.15
C ASP A 11 15.38 -7.30 -21.93
N ASP A 12 14.99 -8.13 -22.90
CA ASP A 12 13.84 -9.07 -22.85
C ASP A 12 13.84 -10.07 -21.67
N GLU A 13 14.69 -9.85 -20.67
CA GLU A 13 14.75 -10.51 -19.39
C GLU A 13 13.53 -10.18 -18.51
N LYS A 14 12.94 -11.23 -17.94
CA LYS A 14 11.80 -11.11 -17.04
C LYS A 14 12.27 -10.57 -15.69
N LEU A 15 11.76 -9.39 -15.28
CA LEU A 15 12.01 -8.85 -13.95
C LEU A 15 11.70 -9.90 -12.86
N PRO A 16 12.65 -10.23 -11.96
CA PRO A 16 12.40 -11.08 -10.81
C PRO A 16 11.30 -10.49 -9.91
N ILE A 17 10.55 -11.35 -9.22
CA ILE A 17 9.47 -10.88 -8.33
C ILE A 17 9.99 -10.02 -7.18
N ALA A 18 11.22 -10.27 -6.72
CA ALA A 18 11.88 -9.49 -5.67
C ALA A 18 12.16 -8.04 -6.07
N GLU A 19 12.22 -7.76 -7.37
CA GLU A 19 12.44 -6.41 -7.91
C GLU A 19 11.14 -5.72 -8.30
N ARG A 20 9.99 -6.39 -8.16
CA ARG A 20 8.69 -5.82 -8.53
C ARG A 20 8.08 -4.98 -7.43
N LEU A 21 7.15 -4.12 -7.86
CA LEU A 21 6.43 -3.23 -6.97
C LEU A 21 5.25 -3.95 -6.32
N PHE A 22 4.93 -3.52 -5.11
CA PHE A 22 3.75 -3.94 -4.36
C PHE A 22 3.15 -2.73 -3.64
N SER A 23 1.86 -2.80 -3.31
CA SER A 23 1.14 -1.74 -2.60
C SER A 23 0.43 -2.30 -1.36
N GLY A 24 -0.10 -1.42 -0.53
CA GLY A 24 -0.63 -1.71 0.80
C GLY A 24 0.28 -1.17 1.92
N GLY A 25 -0.33 -0.94 3.08
CA GLY A 25 0.27 -0.46 4.31
C GLY A 25 0.57 1.04 4.35
N ILE A 26 1.13 1.49 5.48
CA ILE A 26 1.44 2.90 5.82
C ILE A 26 2.19 3.66 4.69
N GLY A 27 3.02 2.99 3.91
CA GLY A 27 3.80 3.59 2.81
C GLY A 27 3.06 3.77 1.48
N SER A 28 1.77 3.42 1.40
CA SER A 28 0.97 3.58 0.17
C SER A 28 -0.53 3.80 0.43
N ILE A 29 -1.27 2.73 0.70
CA ILE A 29 -2.71 2.74 0.95
C ILE A 29 -2.92 2.05 2.29
N ARG A 30 -3.11 2.85 3.35
CA ARG A 30 -3.38 2.34 4.71
C ARG A 30 -4.68 1.52 4.72
N GLY A 31 -4.83 0.58 5.63
CA GLY A 31 -6.03 -0.27 5.66
C GLY A 31 -5.92 -1.55 4.86
N TYR A 32 -4.86 -1.70 4.05
CA TYR A 32 -4.49 -2.93 3.38
C TYR A 32 -3.15 -3.40 3.93
N ASN A 33 -2.98 -4.71 4.12
CA ASN A 33 -1.72 -5.25 4.64
C ASN A 33 -0.54 -4.87 3.72
N PRO A 34 0.66 -4.60 4.28
CA PRO A 34 1.83 -4.30 3.48
C PRO A 34 2.07 -5.35 2.40
N TYR A 35 2.32 -4.86 1.18
CA TYR A 35 2.60 -5.68 -0.01
C TYR A 35 1.46 -6.61 -0.49
N SER A 36 0.25 -6.49 0.05
CA SER A 36 -0.88 -7.34 -0.32
C SER A 36 -1.56 -6.96 -1.64
N LEU A 37 -1.46 -5.69 -2.05
CA LEU A 37 -2.06 -5.19 -3.28
C LEU A 37 -1.07 -5.33 -4.42
N SER A 38 -1.42 -6.19 -5.38
CA SER A 38 -0.56 -6.58 -6.47
C SER A 38 -1.39 -7.13 -7.64
N PRO A 39 -0.98 -6.91 -8.90
CA PRO A 39 -1.45 -7.72 -10.01
C PRO A 39 -1.23 -9.20 -9.71
N TYR A 40 -2.15 -10.04 -10.17
CA TYR A 40 -2.16 -11.46 -9.83
C TYR A 40 -2.79 -12.29 -10.94
N PHE A 41 -2.59 -13.60 -10.91
CA PHE A 41 -3.38 -14.55 -11.68
C PHE A 41 -3.94 -15.62 -10.75
N ILE A 42 -4.97 -16.32 -11.23
CA ILE A 42 -5.50 -17.52 -10.58
C ILE A 42 -4.93 -18.73 -11.32
N ASP A 43 -4.25 -19.62 -10.61
CA ASP A 43 -3.70 -20.82 -11.24
C ASP A 43 -4.77 -21.90 -11.45
N SER A 44 -4.38 -23.02 -12.08
CA SER A 44 -5.27 -24.16 -12.34
C SER A 44 -5.88 -24.79 -11.07
N THR A 45 -5.33 -24.51 -9.89
CA THR A 45 -5.84 -25.00 -8.59
C THR A 45 -6.78 -23.99 -7.92
N GLY A 46 -7.01 -22.84 -8.55
CA GLY A 46 -7.84 -21.76 -8.01
C GLY A 46 -7.10 -20.83 -7.05
N GLN A 47 -5.77 -20.95 -6.90
CA GLN A 47 -4.99 -20.14 -5.96
C GLN A 47 -4.60 -18.79 -6.56
N ARG A 48 -4.70 -17.74 -5.74
CA ARG A 48 -4.32 -16.37 -6.09
C ARG A 48 -2.82 -16.18 -5.94
N ASN A 49 -2.12 -16.03 -7.06
CA ASN A 49 -0.68 -15.84 -7.11
C ASN A 49 -0.34 -14.38 -7.41
N LEU A 50 0.22 -13.66 -6.43
CA LEU A 50 0.66 -12.28 -6.59
C LEU A 50 1.92 -12.24 -7.47
N ILE A 51 1.94 -11.39 -8.48
CA ILE A 51 3.06 -11.33 -9.44
C ILE A 51 3.82 -10.01 -9.44
N GLY A 52 3.35 -9.01 -8.68
CA GLY A 52 3.99 -7.70 -8.60
C GLY A 52 3.68 -6.80 -9.80
N GLY A 53 3.75 -5.49 -9.57
CA GLY A 53 3.61 -4.46 -10.60
C GLY A 53 4.94 -3.97 -11.15
N THR A 54 4.89 -3.33 -12.31
CA THR A 54 5.98 -2.51 -12.87
C THR A 54 5.67 -1.03 -12.79
N GLN A 55 4.42 -0.65 -12.53
CA GLN A 55 4.00 0.72 -12.27
C GLN A 55 3.15 0.77 -11.01
N ARG A 56 3.39 1.77 -10.16
CA ARG A 56 2.61 2.03 -8.96
C ARG A 56 2.41 3.52 -8.76
N PHE A 57 1.20 3.89 -8.43
CA PHE A 57 0.82 5.23 -8.00
C PHE A 57 0.12 5.16 -6.64
N SER A 58 0.40 6.10 -5.76
CA SER A 58 -0.32 6.27 -4.50
C SER A 58 -0.38 7.75 -4.13
N THR A 59 -1.53 8.22 -3.72
CA THR A 59 -1.76 9.59 -3.24
C THR A 59 -2.53 9.56 -1.93
N SER A 60 -2.30 10.57 -1.11
CA SER A 60 -2.94 10.75 0.17
C SER A 60 -3.26 12.22 0.40
N VAL A 61 -4.49 12.49 0.80
CA VAL A 61 -4.95 13.79 1.28
C VAL A 61 -5.12 13.67 2.80
N GLU A 62 -4.48 14.58 3.54
CA GLU A 62 -4.44 14.54 5.00
C GLU A 62 -4.79 15.91 5.57
N ALA A 63 -5.62 15.94 6.61
CA ALA A 63 -5.93 17.12 7.40
C ALA A 63 -5.68 16.78 8.87
N SER A 64 -5.13 17.72 9.65
CA SER A 64 -4.72 17.42 11.02
C SER A 64 -4.98 18.55 11.99
N ILE A 65 -5.19 18.18 13.25
CA ILE A 65 -5.39 19.09 14.37
C ILE A 65 -4.43 18.72 15.51
N PRO A 66 -3.85 19.71 16.22
CA PRO A 66 -3.07 19.41 17.42
C PRO A 66 -4.00 18.85 18.50
N LEU A 67 -3.62 17.72 19.10
CA LEU A 67 -4.32 17.20 20.28
C LEU A 67 -3.69 17.73 21.57
N SER A 68 -2.36 17.81 21.59
CA SER A 68 -1.60 18.39 22.69
C SER A 68 -0.25 18.84 22.18
N GLU A 69 -0.01 20.15 22.18
CA GLU A 69 1.28 20.70 21.78
C GLU A 69 2.37 20.35 22.80
N ALA A 70 2.04 20.38 24.10
CA ALA A 70 2.95 20.01 25.17
C ALA A 70 3.42 18.55 25.08
N ALA A 71 2.50 17.63 24.74
CA ALA A 71 2.83 16.22 24.53
C ALA A 71 3.29 15.91 23.09
N LYS A 72 3.34 16.92 22.21
CA LYS A 72 3.68 16.78 20.78
C LYS A 72 2.84 15.72 20.08
N MET A 73 1.52 15.79 20.29
CA MET A 73 0.53 14.87 19.74
C MET A 73 -0.36 15.57 18.72
N ARG A 74 -0.61 14.89 17.59
CA ARG A 74 -1.48 15.37 16.51
C ARG A 74 -2.43 14.26 16.07
N LEU A 75 -3.68 14.63 15.81
CA LEU A 75 -4.65 13.76 15.16
C LEU A 75 -4.75 14.15 13.70
N ALA A 76 -4.51 13.20 12.80
CA ALA A 76 -4.68 13.39 11.37
C ALA A 76 -5.82 12.52 10.86
N PHE A 77 -6.61 13.05 9.93
CA PHE A 77 -7.59 12.34 9.13
C PHE A 77 -7.01 12.20 7.72
N PHE A 78 -7.26 11.07 7.07
CA PHE A 78 -6.73 10.84 5.74
C PHE A 78 -7.73 10.17 4.80
N TYR A 79 -7.50 10.42 3.52
CA TYR A 79 -8.01 9.63 2.41
C TYR A 79 -6.81 9.21 1.55
N ASP A 80 -6.66 7.90 1.35
CA ASP A 80 -5.64 7.31 0.48
C ASP A 80 -6.28 6.75 -0.78
N TYR A 81 -5.58 6.88 -1.90
CA TYR A 81 -5.91 6.22 -3.15
C TYR A 81 -4.64 5.73 -3.81
N GLY A 82 -4.65 4.54 -4.38
CA GLY A 82 -3.52 4.05 -5.16
C GLY A 82 -3.92 3.07 -6.23
N ASN A 83 -3.00 2.89 -7.18
CA ASN A 83 -3.11 1.98 -8.29
C ASN A 83 -1.79 1.25 -8.50
N ILE A 84 -1.87 -0.03 -8.87
CA ILE A 84 -0.71 -0.82 -9.25
C ILE A 84 -1.03 -1.65 -10.49
N SER A 85 -0.10 -1.65 -11.45
CA SER A 85 -0.23 -2.35 -12.72
C SER A 85 1.08 -3.01 -13.12
N THR A 86 0.99 -4.00 -14.01
CA THR A 86 2.11 -4.74 -14.58
C THR A 86 2.04 -4.70 -16.11
N ASP A 87 3.19 -4.69 -16.76
CA ASP A 87 3.35 -4.88 -18.20
C ASP A 87 3.44 -6.36 -18.58
N ARG A 88 3.54 -7.25 -17.59
CA ARG A 88 3.61 -8.69 -17.79
C ARG A 88 2.36 -9.17 -18.52
N GLN A 89 2.58 -9.81 -19.66
CA GLN A 89 1.56 -10.61 -20.34
C GLN A 89 1.78 -12.07 -19.94
N ASP A 90 0.69 -12.81 -19.72
CA ASP A 90 0.82 -14.24 -19.52
C ASP A 90 0.96 -14.95 -20.86
N SER A 91 2.03 -15.74 -20.99
CA SER A 91 2.25 -16.62 -22.13
C SER A 91 1.72 -18.04 -21.89
N GLN A 92 1.21 -18.34 -20.69
CA GLN A 92 0.88 -19.68 -20.19
C GLN A 92 -0.63 -19.92 -20.00
N GLY A 93 -1.50 -18.97 -20.38
CA GLY A 93 -2.96 -19.17 -20.54
C GLY A 93 -3.84 -18.77 -19.35
N SER A 94 -3.28 -18.28 -18.25
CA SER A 94 -4.02 -17.68 -17.13
C SER A 94 -4.24 -16.18 -17.35
N ALA A 95 -5.48 -15.73 -17.25
CA ALA A 95 -5.77 -14.30 -17.35
C ALA A 95 -5.17 -13.55 -16.16
N ILE A 96 -4.27 -12.60 -16.44
CA ILE A 96 -3.73 -11.69 -15.41
C ILE A 96 -4.79 -10.67 -15.04
N ILE A 97 -5.11 -10.61 -13.75
CA ILE A 97 -5.85 -9.51 -13.17
C ILE A 97 -4.87 -8.37 -12.90
N ASN A 98 -4.98 -7.33 -13.72
CA ASN A 98 -4.11 -6.17 -13.73
C ASN A 98 -4.83 -4.91 -13.25
N ASN A 99 -4.12 -3.78 -13.17
CA ASN A 99 -4.66 -2.45 -12.87
C ASN A 99 -5.49 -2.43 -11.57
N ILE A 100 -4.87 -2.88 -10.47
CA ILE A 100 -5.53 -2.93 -9.17
C ILE A 100 -5.52 -1.52 -8.57
N SER A 101 -6.69 -0.89 -8.48
CA SER A 101 -6.88 0.35 -7.72
C SER A 101 -7.58 0.07 -6.39
N ARG A 102 -7.19 0.78 -5.33
CA ARG A 102 -7.83 0.76 -4.02
C ARG A 102 -7.77 2.12 -3.35
N SER A 103 -8.61 2.31 -2.35
CA SER A 103 -8.74 3.50 -1.55
C SER A 103 -9.13 3.17 -0.11
N SER A 104 -8.82 4.09 0.78
CA SER A 104 -9.20 3.98 2.18
C SER A 104 -9.32 5.35 2.82
N VAL A 105 -9.99 5.37 3.96
CA VAL A 105 -10.04 6.53 4.85
C VAL A 105 -9.63 6.11 6.24
N GLY A 106 -9.24 7.08 7.07
CA GLY A 106 -8.96 6.76 8.45
C GLY A 106 -8.42 7.92 9.25
N VAL A 107 -7.91 7.56 10.42
CA VAL A 107 -7.27 8.47 11.35
C VAL A 107 -5.88 7.97 11.74
N VAL A 108 -4.98 8.91 12.01
CA VAL A 108 -3.65 8.64 12.55
C VAL A 108 -3.47 9.46 13.81
N LEU A 109 -3.12 8.81 14.91
CA LEU A 109 -2.55 9.47 16.07
C LEU A 109 -1.03 9.49 15.92
N GLU A 110 -0.48 10.69 15.74
CA GLU A 110 0.95 10.92 15.64
C GLU A 110 1.46 11.46 16.98
N TRP A 111 2.46 10.80 17.55
CA TRP A 111 3.01 11.14 18.86
C TRP A 111 4.53 11.16 18.83
N GLN A 112 5.12 12.34 19.04
CA GLN A 112 6.57 12.47 19.23
C GLN A 112 6.92 12.18 20.69
N SER A 113 6.92 10.89 21.05
CA SER A 113 7.22 10.44 22.41
C SER A 113 8.69 10.62 22.77
N SER A 114 9.01 10.47 24.07
CA SER A 114 10.41 10.48 24.54
C SER A 114 11.27 9.36 23.94
N PHE A 115 10.65 8.28 23.45
CA PHE A 115 11.34 7.13 22.86
C PHE A 115 11.40 7.18 21.32
N GLY A 116 10.78 8.20 20.71
CA GLY A 116 10.77 8.41 19.27
C GLY A 116 9.38 8.66 18.68
N PRO A 117 9.30 8.89 17.36
CA PRO A 117 8.03 9.08 16.65
C PRO A 117 7.20 7.79 16.65
N ILE A 118 5.96 7.88 17.10
CA ILE A 118 4.97 6.79 17.07
C ILE A 118 3.79 7.25 16.20
N ASN A 119 3.35 6.39 15.29
CA ASN A 119 2.10 6.57 14.55
C ASN A 119 1.19 5.37 14.82
N LEU A 120 -0.03 5.64 15.28
CA LEU A 120 -1.09 4.66 15.41
C LEU A 120 -2.13 4.94 14.33
N VAL A 121 -2.31 4.00 13.41
CA VAL A 121 -3.14 4.17 12.21
C VAL A 121 -4.37 3.29 12.34
N PHE A 122 -5.54 3.89 12.19
CA PHE A 122 -6.82 3.19 12.12
C PHE A 122 -7.43 3.50 10.77
N ALA A 123 -7.65 2.47 9.96
CA ALA A 123 -7.97 2.63 8.56
C ALA A 123 -9.15 1.73 8.16
N GLN A 124 -10.03 2.29 7.34
CA GLN A 124 -11.17 1.61 6.75
C GLN A 124 -10.98 1.57 5.22
N PRO A 125 -10.77 0.38 4.63
CA PRO A 125 -10.89 0.15 3.19
C PRO A 125 -12.26 0.58 2.68
N LEU A 126 -12.30 1.26 1.53
CA LEU A 126 -13.57 1.73 0.92
C LEU A 126 -14.04 0.87 -0.26
N ASP A 127 -13.12 0.23 -0.96
CA ASP A 127 -13.35 -0.51 -2.20
C ASP A 127 -12.53 -1.82 -2.25
N ASP A 128 -12.40 -2.48 -1.11
CA ASP A 128 -11.85 -3.83 -1.03
C ASP A 128 -12.68 -4.84 -1.84
N LYS A 129 -12.00 -5.85 -2.38
CA LYS A 129 -12.62 -6.92 -3.16
C LYS A 129 -12.30 -8.27 -2.52
N PRO A 130 -13.08 -9.32 -2.83
CA PRO A 130 -12.78 -10.68 -2.39
C PRO A 130 -11.32 -11.06 -2.66
N GLY A 131 -10.65 -11.52 -1.60
CA GLY A 131 -9.24 -11.92 -1.63
C GLY A 131 -8.25 -10.81 -1.28
N ASP A 132 -8.67 -9.56 -1.13
CA ASP A 132 -7.78 -8.51 -0.62
C ASP A 132 -7.53 -8.69 0.88
N ASN A 133 -6.29 -8.46 1.29
CA ASN A 133 -5.88 -8.63 2.67
C ASN A 133 -5.89 -7.26 3.38
N THR A 134 -6.91 -7.03 4.20
CA THR A 134 -7.15 -5.75 4.89
C THR A 134 -6.48 -5.72 6.28
N ALA A 135 -6.13 -4.53 6.75
CA ALA A 135 -5.53 -4.27 8.06
C ALA A 135 -6.18 -3.06 8.72
N ALA A 136 -7.15 -3.28 9.62
CA ALA A 136 -7.89 -2.19 10.26
C ALA A 136 -7.02 -1.31 11.18
N PHE A 137 -5.92 -1.87 11.70
CA PHE A 137 -4.97 -1.20 12.58
C PHE A 137 -3.54 -1.49 12.14
N GLU A 138 -2.73 -0.43 12.04
CA GLU A 138 -1.30 -0.50 11.80
C GLU A 138 -0.57 0.43 12.79
N PHE A 139 0.66 0.10 13.17
CA PHE A 139 1.49 1.01 13.95
C PHE A 139 2.91 1.07 13.39
N SER A 140 3.54 2.23 13.57
CA SER A 140 4.97 2.40 13.27
C SER A 140 5.65 3.13 14.41
N MET A 141 6.82 2.67 14.82
CA MET A 141 7.67 3.34 15.79
C MET A 141 9.04 3.55 15.16
N GLY A 142 9.45 4.82 15.02
CA GLY A 142 10.79 5.17 14.58
C GLY A 142 11.75 5.25 15.76
N THR A 143 12.95 4.70 15.61
CA THR A 143 14.05 4.93 16.55
C THR A 143 14.91 6.10 16.05
N ARG A 144 15.31 7.00 16.95
CA ARG A 144 16.35 7.99 16.67
C ARG A 144 17.70 7.28 16.70
N PHE A 145 18.47 7.37 15.62
CA PHE A 145 19.90 7.01 15.59
C PHE A 145 20.73 8.27 15.44
#